data_AF-A0A561VD32-F1
#
_entry.id   AF-A0A561VD32-F1
#
_cell.length_a   1.000
_cell.length_b   1.000
_cell.length_c   1.000
_cell.angle_alpha   90.00
_cell.angle_beta   90.00
_cell.angle_gamma   90.00
#
_symmetry.space_group_name_H-M   'P 1'
#
loop_
_entity.id
_entity.type
_entity.pdbx_description
1 polymer ?
#
loop_
_entity_poly.entity_id
_entity_poly.type
_entity_poly.pdbx_seq_one_letter_code
_entity_poly.pdbx_strand_id
1 'polypeptide(L)' 'MAWSWRYEGANGASVDGPAESFGSQADAESWIGQTWRELAASGVTSVALVEDDRVEYRMSLLPTAE' A
#
# COMPACT_ATOMS: atom_id res chain seq x y z
N MET A 1 -0.80 -17.48 3.64
CA MET A 1 -1.78 -16.38 3.80
C MET A 1 -1.15 -15.27 4.60
N ALA A 2 -0.12 -14.64 4.04
CA ALA A 2 0.45 -13.41 4.56
C ALA A 2 -0.03 -12.28 3.65
N TRP A 3 -0.50 -11.19 4.25
CA TRP A 3 -0.93 -9.99 3.54
C TRP A 3 0.24 -9.01 3.50
N SER A 4 0.48 -8.38 2.37
CA SER A 4 1.57 -7.41 2.19
C SER A 4 1.14 -6.29 1.24
N TRP A 5 1.85 -5.17 1.27
CA TRP A 5 1.60 -4.05 0.37
C TRP A 5 2.66 -3.98 -0.72
N ARG A 6 2.24 -3.80 -1.97
CA ARG A 6 3.07 -3.33 -3.08
C ARG A 6 2.83 -1.84 -3.27
N TYR A 7 3.88 -1.09 -3.54
CA TYR A 7 3.83 0.37 -3.65
C TYR A 7 4.07 0.81 -5.08
N GLU A 8 3.30 1.80 -5.53
CA GLU A 8 3.40 2.38 -6.86
C GLU A 8 3.55 3.90 -6.75
N GLY A 9 4.49 4.46 -7.50
CA GLY A 9 4.73 5.89 -7.58
C GLY A 9 3.84 6.59 -8.62
N ALA A 10 3.98 7.92 -8.72
CA ALA A 10 3.13 8.77 -9.56
C ALA A 10 3.13 8.43 -11.07
N ASN A 11 4.16 7.71 -11.52
CA ASN A 11 4.33 7.23 -12.90
C ASN A 11 3.80 5.81 -13.12
N GLY A 12 3.19 5.18 -12.11
CA GLY A 12 2.78 3.78 -12.12
C GLY A 12 3.97 2.81 -12.05
N ALA A 13 5.17 3.28 -11.71
CA ALA A 13 6.31 2.40 -11.47
C ALA A 13 6.22 1.83 -10.06
N SER A 14 6.61 0.56 -9.91
CA SER A 14 6.83 -0.02 -8.59
C SER A 14 7.92 0.75 -7.86
N VAL A 15 7.63 1.15 -6.62
CA VAL A 15 8.58 1.83 -5.75
C VAL A 15 8.91 0.93 -4.58
N ASP A 16 10.15 1.01 -4.11
CA ASP A 16 10.57 0.34 -2.89
C ASP A 16 9.83 0.92 -1.69
N GLY A 17 9.45 0.05 -0.76
CA GLY A 17 8.73 0.43 0.44
C GLY A 17 8.83 -0.65 1.51
N PRO A 18 8.13 -0.44 2.64
CA PRO A 18 8.19 -1.35 3.78
C PRO A 18 7.72 -2.76 3.42
N ALA A 19 8.54 -3.78 3.71
CA ALA A 19 8.20 -5.18 3.44
C ALA A 19 7.41 -5.80 4.61
N GLU A 20 6.38 -5.11 5.08
CA GLU A 20 5.54 -5.59 6.18
C GLU A 20 4.64 -6.76 5.75
N SER A 21 4.53 -7.74 6.65
CA SER A 21 3.66 -8.91 6.50
C SER A 21 2.61 -8.90 7.60
N PHE A 22 1.35 -9.03 7.24
CA PHE A 22 0.20 -8.99 8.15
C PHE A 22 -0.52 -10.33 8.18
N GLY A 23 -1.11 -10.64 9.34
CA GLY A 23 -1.90 -11.86 9.53
C GLY A 23 -3.31 -11.78 8.96
N SER A 24 -3.79 -10.59 8.58
CA SER A 24 -5.13 -10.37 8.03
C SER A 24 -5.19 -9.08 7.21
N GLN A 25 -6.14 -9.01 6.27
CA GLN A 25 -6.42 -7.80 5.49
C GLN A 25 -6.70 -6.58 6.39
N ALA A 26 -7.49 -6.74 7.46
CA ALA A 26 -7.82 -5.65 8.37
C ALA A 26 -6.59 -5.06 9.08
N ASP A 27 -5.59 -5.88 9.44
CA ASP A 27 -4.32 -5.41 10.01
C ASP A 27 -3.53 -4.60 8.97
N ALA A 28 -3.47 -5.10 7.73
CA ALA A 28 -2.82 -4.40 6.63
C ALA A 28 -3.48 -3.03 6.34
N GLU A 29 -4.81 -2.98 6.35
CA GLU A 29 -5.61 -1.76 6.15
C GLU A 29 -5.44 -0.77 7.32
N SER A 30 -5.37 -1.27 8.55
CA SER A 30 -5.11 -0.45 9.72
C SER A 30 -3.71 0.16 9.69
N TRP A 31 -2.72 -0.61 9.23
CA TRP A 31 -1.34 -0.13 9.06
C TRP A 31 -1.25 0.94 7.98
N ILE A 32 -1.82 0.71 6.78
CA ILE A 32 -1.75 1.69 5.69
C ILE A 32 -2.47 2.99 6.08
N GLY A 33 -3.59 2.90 6.80
CA GLY A 33 -4.31 4.07 7.32
C GLY A 33 -3.49 4.93 8.30
N GLN A 34 -2.44 4.37 8.92
CA GLN A 34 -1.54 5.09 9.82
C GLN A 34 -0.30 5.63 9.09
N THR A 35 0.27 4.88 8.14
CA THR A 35 1.53 5.25 7.46
C THR A 35 1.35 5.93 6.10
N TRP A 36 0.14 6.00 5.53
CA TRP A 36 -0.09 6.52 4.17
C TRP A 36 0.52 7.89 3.92
N ARG A 37 0.56 8.77 4.94
CA ARG A 37 1.16 10.11 4.83
C ARG A 37 2.67 10.04 4.60
N GLU A 38 3.34 9.13 5.30
CA GLU A 38 4.78 8.91 5.17
C GLU A 38 5.10 8.27 3.82
N LEU A 39 4.30 7.29 3.40
CA LEU A 39 4.41 6.68 2.08
C LEU A 39 4.20 7.72 0.97
N ALA A 40 3.16 8.55 1.08
CA ALA A 40 2.90 9.63 0.13
C ALA A 40 4.04 10.66 0.10
N ALA A 41 4.60 11.02 1.26
CA ALA A 41 5.79 11.88 1.34
C ALA A 41 7.04 11.23 0.72
N SER A 42 7.13 9.90 0.74
CA SER A 42 8.18 9.12 0.08
C SER A 42 7.98 9.01 -1.44
N GLY A 43 6.84 9.46 -1.97
CA GLY A 43 6.51 9.43 -3.40
C GLY A 43 5.62 8.28 -3.82
N VAL A 44 5.09 7.49 -2.87
CA VAL A 44 4.07 6.47 -3.14
C VAL A 44 2.73 7.15 -3.42
N THR A 45 2.11 6.85 -4.55
CA THR A 45 0.79 7.40 -4.89
C THR A 45 -0.32 6.36 -4.81
N SER A 46 0.02 5.08 -4.99
CA SER A 46 -0.92 3.98 -4.94
C SER A 46 -0.30 2.78 -4.24
N VAL A 47 -1.14 1.96 -3.63
CA VAL A 47 -0.74 0.71 -2.99
C VAL A 47 -1.66 -0.41 -3.42
N ALA A 48 -1.08 -1.60 -3.57
CA ALA A 48 -1.79 -2.81 -3.91
C ALA A 48 -1.66 -3.82 -2.76
N LEU A 49 -2.78 -4.30 -2.26
CA LEU A 49 -2.86 -5.34 -1.25
C LEU A 49 -2.60 -6.68 -1.93
N VAL A 50 -1.59 -7.40 -1.47
CA VAL A 50 -1.18 -8.70 -1.99
C VAL A 50 -1.37 -9.75 -0.91
N GLU A 51 -2.03 -10.85 -1.26
CA GLU A 51 -2.09 -12.06 -0.45
C GLU A 51 -1.21 -13.14 -1.11
N ASP A 52 -0.11 -13.51 -0.46
CA ASP A 52 0.87 -14.51 -0.91
C ASP A 52 1.62 -14.10 -2.22
N ASP A 53 0.92 -14.10 -3.36
CA ASP A 53 1.39 -13.53 -4.64
C ASP A 53 0.24 -12.87 -5.45
N ARG A 54 -1.00 -12.93 -4.95
CA ARG A 54 -2.18 -12.44 -5.65
C ARG A 54 -2.50 -11.02 -5.21
N VAL A 55 -2.63 -10.11 -6.17
CA VAL A 55 -3.15 -8.76 -5.90
C VAL A 55 -4.66 -8.86 -5.68
N GLU A 56 -5.09 -8.59 -4.45
CA GLU A 56 -6.51 -8.61 -4.06
C GLU A 56 -7.19 -7.29 -4.42
N TYR A 57 -6.53 -6.16 -4.14
CA TYR A 57 -7.10 -4.83 -4.35
C TYR A 57 -6.01 -3.75 -4.47
N ARG A 58 -6.34 -2.60 -5.07
CA ARG A 58 -5.46 -1.43 -5.20
C ARG A 58 -6.16 -0.15 -4.75
N MET A 59 -5.47 0.69 -4.00
CA MET A 59 -5.97 1.96 -3.47
C MET A 59 -5.01 3.10 -3.79
N SER A 60 -5.56 4.29 -4.05
CA SER A 60 -4.75 5.52 -4.10
C SER A 60 -4.51 6.07 -2.71
N LEU A 61 -3.27 6.42 -2.40
CA LEU A 61 -2.87 7.14 -1.18
C LEU A 61 -2.97 8.67 -1.32
N LEU A 62 -3.14 9.15 -2.55
CA LEU A 62 -3.37 10.56 -2.80
C LEU A 62 -4.69 10.98 -2.14
N PRO A 63 -4.71 12.06 -1.34
CA PRO A 63 -5.96 12.60 -0.86
C PRO A 63 -6.83 12.90 -2.08
N THR A 64 -8.08 12.45 -2.06
CA THR A 64 -9.05 12.94 -3.04
C THR A 64 -9.14 14.45 -2.81
N ALA A 65 -8.63 15.25 -3.76
CA ALA A 65 -8.84 16.68 -3.71
C ALA A 65 -10.35 16.89 -3.87
N GLU A 66 -11.00 17.27 -2.77
CA GLU A 66 -12.41 17.69 -2.73
C GLU A 66 -12.61 19.09 -3.32
#